data_AF-A0A966Q293-F1
#
_entry.id   AF-A0A966Q293-F1
#
_cell.length_a   1.000
_cell.length_b   1.000
_cell.length_c   1.000
_cell.angle_alpha   90.00
_cell.angle_beta   90.00
_cell.angle_gamma   90.00
#
_symmetry.space_group_name_H-M   'P 1'
#
loop_
_entity.id
_entity.type
_entity.pdbx_description
1 polymer ?
#
loop_
_entity_poly.entity_id
_entity_poly.type
_entity_poly.pdbx_seq_one_letter_code
_entity_poly.pdbx_strand_id
1 'polypeptide(L)'
;MSVRRIQLRRGTTAENNAFTGAVGEITINTTNNSIRVHDGATLGGTETAKSNLSNVLPTQNLDFNEYKITNVADPVDDQDVATKAWVLANGGGGGGGSLATLSDVDVAGVAPGEYLKYSGTEWINDQLSTADLSDGVDIAMLVGGTLTANLDGNALTSSAWISPMTLNLTGTVLTGSVSFDGSTSVDLSASLNDTSITNAKLVNDSVSIGGTYDLALGGTLNLSNLAITGSTLSLATTV
;
A
#
# COMPACT_ATOMS: atom_id res chain seq x y z
N MET A 1 79.35 -54.38 5.71
CA MET A 1 78.76 -54.29 7.06
C MET A 1 77.61 -55.28 7.15
N SER A 2 77.59 -56.17 8.15
CA SER A 2 76.45 -57.06 8.37
C SER A 2 75.38 -56.26 9.13
N VAL A 3 74.23 -56.04 8.50
CA VAL A 3 73.13 -55.28 9.10
C VAL A 3 72.34 -56.22 10.01
N ARG A 4 72.33 -55.95 11.32
CA ARG A 4 71.48 -56.69 12.26
C ARG A 4 70.03 -56.25 12.07
N ARG A 5 69.14 -57.20 11.80
CA ARG A 5 67.70 -56.96 11.68
C ARG A 5 67.01 -57.49 12.92
N ILE A 6 66.22 -56.66 13.59
CA ILE A 6 65.37 -57.08 14.71
C ILE A 6 64.01 -57.48 14.12
N GLN A 7 63.59 -58.71 14.39
CA GLN A 7 62.23 -59.15 14.13
C GLN A 7 61.49 -59.27 15.45
N LEU A 8 60.46 -58.44 15.62
CA LEU A 8 59.56 -58.53 16.76
C LEU A 8 58.59 -59.71 16.60
N ARG A 9 58.10 -60.23 17.72
CA ARG A 9 57.01 -61.21 17.78
C ARG A 9 55.83 -60.69 16.97
N ARG A 10 55.22 -61.57 16.17
CA ARG A 10 54.20 -61.20 15.19
C ARG A 10 53.16 -62.29 15.02
N GLY A 11 51.98 -61.90 14.57
CA GLY A 11 50.88 -62.81 14.26
C GLY A 11 49.69 -62.06 13.67
N THR A 12 48.64 -62.77 13.31
CA THR A 12 47.36 -62.22 12.86
C THR A 12 46.64 -61.46 13.99
N THR A 13 45.58 -60.72 13.67
CA THR A 13 44.74 -60.07 14.68
C THR A 13 44.19 -61.08 15.69
N ALA A 14 43.72 -62.24 15.24
CA ALA A 14 43.15 -63.26 16.12
C ALA A 14 44.19 -63.83 17.09
N GLU A 15 45.39 -64.15 16.59
CA GLU A 15 46.48 -64.66 17.42
C GLU A 15 46.97 -63.61 18.42
N ASN A 16 47.12 -62.35 17.99
CA ASN A 16 47.50 -61.28 18.92
C ASN A 16 46.41 -61.02 19.96
N ASN A 17 45.12 -61.08 19.60
CA ASN A 17 44.00 -60.89 20.54
C ASN A 17 43.92 -62.01 21.60
N ALA A 18 44.50 -63.18 21.35
CA ALA A 18 44.59 -64.28 22.32
C ALA A 18 45.88 -64.25 23.15
N PHE A 19 46.77 -63.28 22.89
CA PHE A 19 48.08 -63.17 23.54
C PHE A 19 48.09 -62.04 24.57
N THR A 20 48.62 -62.31 25.77
CA THR A 20 48.92 -61.29 26.80
C THR A 20 50.43 -61.12 26.87
N GLY A 21 50.96 -60.01 26.37
CA GLY A 21 52.39 -59.73 26.42
C GLY A 21 52.84 -59.22 27.78
N ALA A 22 54.13 -59.30 28.06
CA ALA A 22 54.73 -58.72 29.25
C ALA A 22 54.63 -57.18 29.24
N VAL A 23 54.82 -56.54 30.39
CA VAL A 23 54.85 -55.07 30.51
C VAL A 23 55.90 -54.48 29.55
N GLY A 24 55.46 -53.58 28.67
CA GLY A 24 56.33 -52.93 27.68
C GLY A 24 56.73 -53.82 26.50
N GLU A 25 56.21 -55.05 26.39
CA GLU A 25 56.41 -55.88 25.22
C GLU A 25 55.75 -55.25 24.00
N ILE A 26 56.42 -55.37 22.85
CA ILE A 26 55.91 -54.89 21.56
C ILE A 26 55.74 -56.08 20.62
N THR A 27 54.54 -56.25 20.07
CA THR A 27 54.23 -57.23 19.02
C THR A 27 53.76 -56.56 17.74
N ILE A 28 53.78 -57.31 16.63
CA ILE A 28 53.30 -56.87 15.32
C ILE A 28 52.02 -57.62 14.97
N ASN A 29 50.96 -56.87 14.69
CA ASN A 29 49.76 -57.39 14.06
C ASN A 29 49.98 -57.40 12.54
N THR A 30 50.10 -58.58 11.94
CA THR A 30 50.34 -58.77 10.50
C THR A 30 49.08 -58.69 9.65
N THR A 31 47.88 -58.72 10.27
CA THR A 31 46.63 -58.46 9.57
C THR A 31 46.49 -56.96 9.32
N ASN A 32 46.69 -56.15 10.35
CA ASN A 32 46.56 -54.69 10.27
C ASN A 32 47.86 -53.99 9.86
N ASN A 33 49.00 -54.69 9.88
CA ASN A 33 50.35 -54.14 9.69
C ASN A 33 50.65 -52.98 10.66
N SER A 34 50.45 -53.23 11.94
CA SER A 34 50.51 -52.25 13.02
C SER A 34 51.28 -52.79 14.22
N ILE A 35 51.70 -51.86 15.08
CA ILE A 35 52.39 -52.16 16.34
C ILE A 35 51.36 -52.30 17.46
N ARG A 36 51.63 -53.20 18.40
CA ARG A 36 50.82 -53.42 19.59
C ARG A 36 51.72 -53.38 20.82
N VAL A 37 51.26 -52.67 21.85
CA VAL A 37 51.95 -52.49 23.14
C VAL A 37 51.19 -53.28 24.21
N HIS A 38 51.93 -53.93 25.10
CA HIS A 38 51.37 -54.75 26.17
C HIS A 38 51.71 -54.19 27.55
N ASP A 39 50.81 -54.41 28.50
CA ASP A 39 50.88 -53.92 29.88
C ASP A 39 51.02 -55.07 30.91
N GLY A 40 51.20 -56.31 30.46
CA GLY A 40 51.29 -57.49 31.33
C GLY A 40 49.95 -58.09 31.76
N ALA A 41 48.81 -57.47 31.44
CA ALA A 41 47.51 -57.86 31.99
C ALA A 41 46.38 -57.91 30.95
N THR A 42 46.35 -56.95 30.04
CA THR A 42 45.29 -56.82 29.03
C THR A 42 45.47 -57.88 27.96
N LEU A 43 44.52 -58.82 27.88
CA LEU A 43 44.48 -59.80 26.79
C LEU A 43 44.34 -59.06 25.45
N GLY A 44 45.26 -59.33 24.54
CA GLY A 44 45.35 -58.62 23.28
C GLY A 44 46.08 -57.29 23.34
N GLY A 45 46.50 -56.77 24.50
CA GLY A 45 47.19 -55.48 24.60
C GLY A 45 46.45 -54.32 23.90
N THR A 46 47.19 -53.27 23.53
CA THR A 46 46.65 -52.10 22.83
C THR A 46 47.35 -51.90 21.50
N GLU A 47 46.59 -51.89 20.41
CA GLU A 47 47.12 -51.61 19.08
C GLU A 47 47.23 -50.10 18.84
N THR A 48 48.36 -49.63 18.33
CA THR A 48 48.56 -48.22 18.03
C THR A 48 47.79 -47.82 16.77
N ALA A 49 47.29 -46.58 16.73
CA ALA A 49 46.68 -46.02 15.53
C ALA A 49 47.67 -45.99 14.36
N LYS A 50 47.20 -46.37 13.16
CA LYS A 50 47.97 -46.21 11.93
C LYS A 50 47.95 -44.75 11.48
N SER A 51 48.92 -44.37 10.66
CA SER A 51 49.01 -43.01 10.09
C SER A 51 47.78 -42.60 9.28
N ASN A 52 47.08 -43.56 8.70
CA ASN A 52 45.83 -43.36 7.96
C ASN A 52 44.57 -43.70 8.79
N LEU A 53 44.72 -43.99 10.08
CA LEU A 53 43.64 -44.32 11.01
C LEU A 53 42.77 -45.51 10.60
N SER A 54 43.19 -46.35 9.65
CA SER A 54 42.35 -47.44 9.12
C SER A 54 42.06 -48.56 10.12
N ASN A 55 42.71 -48.55 11.29
CA ASN A 55 42.48 -49.47 12.40
C ASN A 55 41.82 -48.79 13.61
N VAL A 56 41.32 -47.56 13.43
CA VAL A 56 40.60 -46.81 14.46
C VAL A 56 39.12 -46.78 14.08
N LEU A 57 38.26 -47.31 14.95
CA LEU A 57 36.81 -47.20 14.82
C LEU A 57 36.31 -46.24 15.89
N PRO A 58 35.84 -45.03 15.54
CA PRO A 58 35.24 -44.11 16.50
C PRO A 58 33.93 -44.73 17.02
N THR A 59 33.88 -45.03 18.32
CA THR A 59 32.66 -45.50 18.99
C THR A 59 31.89 -44.37 19.66
N GLN A 60 32.51 -43.19 19.75
CA GLN A 60 31.96 -41.96 20.34
C GLN A 60 32.32 -40.77 19.43
N ASN A 61 31.75 -39.60 19.73
CA ASN A 61 32.11 -38.35 19.05
C ASN A 61 33.61 -38.07 19.18
N LEU A 62 34.23 -37.65 18.07
CA LEU A 62 35.62 -37.20 18.05
C LEU A 62 35.65 -35.70 18.33
N ASP A 63 36.37 -35.29 19.38
CA ASP A 63 36.64 -33.89 19.68
C ASP A 63 38.03 -33.49 19.17
N PHE A 64 38.09 -32.51 18.27
CA PHE A 64 39.33 -31.96 17.73
C PHE A 64 39.78 -30.67 18.45
N ASN A 65 39.10 -30.22 19.50
CA ASN A 65 39.34 -28.95 20.19
C ASN A 65 39.42 -27.77 19.20
N GLU A 66 40.52 -27.01 19.23
CA GLU A 66 40.78 -25.88 18.33
C GLU A 66 41.45 -26.29 17.00
N TYR A 67 41.70 -27.59 16.79
CA TYR A 67 42.32 -28.08 15.56
C TYR A 67 41.28 -28.15 14.42
N LYS A 68 41.71 -27.69 13.25
CA LYS A 68 40.90 -27.74 12.03
C LYS A 68 41.08 -29.08 11.31
N ILE A 69 40.00 -29.58 10.72
CA ILE A 69 40.07 -30.65 9.72
C ILE A 69 40.29 -29.97 8.36
N THR A 70 41.47 -30.13 7.77
CA THR A 70 41.83 -29.54 6.48
C THR A 70 42.02 -30.62 5.43
N ASN A 71 42.05 -30.23 4.14
CA ASN A 71 42.27 -31.13 3.01
C ASN A 71 41.23 -32.26 2.90
N VAL A 72 40.01 -32.05 3.44
CA VAL A 72 38.88 -32.94 3.15
C VAL A 72 38.48 -32.76 1.68
N ALA A 73 38.10 -33.86 1.03
CA ALA A 73 37.54 -33.82 -0.32
C ALA A 73 36.16 -33.15 -0.30
N ASP A 74 35.68 -32.74 -1.47
CA ASP A 74 34.29 -32.32 -1.58
C ASP A 74 33.36 -33.53 -1.29
N PRO A 75 32.29 -33.31 -0.50
CA PRO A 75 31.38 -34.39 -0.11
C PRO A 75 30.64 -34.94 -1.33
N VAL A 76 30.47 -36.26 -1.35
CA VAL A 76 29.71 -37.00 -2.38
C VAL A 76 28.45 -37.60 -1.76
N ASP A 77 28.56 -38.13 -0.54
CA ASP A 77 27.47 -38.75 0.20
C ASP A 77 26.98 -37.85 1.35
N ASP A 78 25.73 -38.04 1.78
CA ASP A 78 25.09 -37.26 2.85
C ASP A 78 25.82 -37.33 4.22
N GLN A 79 26.67 -38.33 4.43
CA GLN A 79 27.44 -38.52 5.66
C GLN A 79 28.84 -37.90 5.60
N ASP A 80 29.26 -37.39 4.45
CA ASP A 80 30.59 -36.80 4.29
C ASP A 80 30.70 -35.46 5.03
N VAL A 81 31.93 -35.16 5.45
CA VAL A 81 32.25 -33.82 5.98
C VAL A 81 32.32 -32.84 4.81
N ALA A 82 31.49 -31.81 4.84
CA ALA A 82 31.53 -30.75 3.82
C ALA A 82 32.60 -29.69 4.12
N THR A 83 33.34 -29.26 3.09
CA THR A 83 34.20 -28.06 3.22
C THR A 83 33.34 -26.80 3.35
N LYS A 84 33.88 -25.75 4.00
CA LYS A 84 33.20 -24.44 4.01
C LYS A 84 32.93 -23.92 2.59
N ALA A 85 33.87 -24.10 1.67
CA ALA A 85 33.72 -23.66 0.29
C ALA A 85 32.56 -24.37 -0.42
N TRP A 86 32.46 -25.69 -0.24
CA TRP A 86 31.37 -26.49 -0.79
C TRP A 86 30.02 -26.09 -0.21
N VAL A 87 29.90 -25.94 1.12
CA VAL A 87 28.65 -25.49 1.78
C VAL A 87 28.18 -24.14 1.24
N LEU A 88 29.11 -23.21 1.00
CA LEU A 88 28.79 -21.88 0.45
C LEU A 88 28.39 -21.94 -1.03
N ALA A 89 29.02 -22.81 -1.82
CA ALA A 89 28.71 -22.98 -3.24
C ALA A 89 27.39 -23.72 -3.48
N ASN A 90 27.03 -24.65 -2.59
CA ASN A 90 25.90 -25.57 -2.75
C ASN A 90 24.72 -25.25 -1.81
N GLY A 91 24.59 -23.99 -1.37
CA GLY A 91 23.39 -23.49 -0.68
C GLY A 91 23.21 -23.93 0.78
N GLY A 92 24.19 -24.59 1.39
CA GLY A 92 24.12 -25.05 2.78
C GLY A 92 24.29 -23.94 3.83
N GLY A 93 24.59 -22.71 3.41
CA GLY A 93 24.53 -21.52 4.27
C GLY A 93 23.23 -20.77 4.00
N GLY A 94 22.15 -21.15 4.67
CA GLY A 94 20.84 -20.51 4.50
C GLY A 94 20.93 -18.98 4.58
N GLY A 95 20.66 -18.31 3.45
CA GLY A 95 20.46 -16.86 3.40
C GLY A 95 21.41 -16.03 2.53
N GLY A 96 22.21 -16.62 1.64
CA GLY A 96 23.13 -15.86 0.77
C GLY A 96 22.95 -16.01 -0.75
N GLY A 97 22.01 -16.85 -1.21
CA GLY A 97 21.77 -17.07 -2.64
C GLY A 97 20.94 -15.96 -3.27
N SER A 98 21.12 -15.73 -4.58
CA SER A 98 20.14 -14.96 -5.37
C SER A 98 18.73 -15.51 -5.14
N LEU A 99 17.69 -14.68 -5.19
CA LEU A 99 16.30 -15.18 -5.15
C LEU A 99 16.04 -16.26 -6.20
N ALA A 100 16.77 -16.22 -7.33
CA ALA A 100 16.73 -17.22 -8.40
C ALA A 100 17.15 -18.65 -7.97
N THR A 101 17.72 -18.83 -6.78
CA THR A 101 18.07 -20.18 -6.27
C THR A 101 16.95 -20.82 -5.47
N LEU A 102 15.92 -20.05 -5.10
CA LEU A 102 14.75 -20.59 -4.43
C LEU A 102 13.87 -21.30 -5.47
N SER A 103 13.46 -22.53 -5.17
CA SER A 103 12.70 -23.36 -6.11
C SER A 103 11.29 -22.82 -6.41
N ASP A 104 10.78 -21.95 -5.56
CA ASP A 104 9.44 -21.36 -5.61
C ASP A 104 9.45 -19.89 -6.02
N VAL A 105 10.56 -19.37 -6.55
CA VAL A 105 10.71 -17.95 -6.95
C VAL A 105 11.28 -17.85 -8.36
N ASP A 106 10.47 -17.34 -9.29
CA ASP A 106 10.90 -16.94 -10.63
C ASP A 106 11.14 -15.42 -10.69
N VAL A 107 12.43 -15.06 -10.75
CA VAL A 107 12.91 -13.67 -10.92
C VAL A 107 13.54 -13.45 -12.30
N ALA A 108 13.34 -14.37 -13.26
CA ALA A 108 13.88 -14.21 -14.60
C ALA A 108 13.25 -12.97 -15.28
N GLY A 109 14.10 -12.09 -15.81
CA GLY A 109 13.65 -10.94 -16.60
C GLY A 109 13.00 -9.80 -15.82
N VAL A 110 13.18 -9.73 -14.49
CA VAL A 110 12.60 -8.66 -13.65
C VAL A 110 12.92 -7.25 -14.19
N ALA A 111 11.89 -6.42 -14.31
CA ALA A 111 11.99 -5.02 -14.71
C ALA A 111 11.86 -4.06 -13.50
N PRO A 112 12.40 -2.83 -13.57
CA PRO A 112 12.20 -1.84 -12.52
C PRO A 112 10.71 -1.55 -12.28
N GLY A 113 10.29 -1.61 -11.01
CA GLY A 113 8.91 -1.33 -10.60
C GLY A 113 8.01 -2.57 -10.49
N GLU A 114 8.51 -3.75 -10.86
CA GLU A 114 7.81 -5.02 -10.61
C GLU A 114 8.00 -5.49 -9.16
N TYR A 115 7.06 -6.30 -8.70
CA TYR A 115 7.10 -6.97 -7.40
C TYR A 115 6.86 -8.47 -7.57
N LEU A 116 7.20 -9.26 -6.55
CA LEU A 116 6.89 -10.69 -6.55
C LEU A 116 5.46 -10.92 -6.07
N LYS A 117 4.66 -11.57 -6.90
CA LYS A 117 3.29 -11.98 -6.59
C LYS A 117 3.19 -13.50 -6.57
N TYR A 118 2.55 -14.04 -5.54
CA TYR A 118 2.30 -15.47 -5.48
C TYR A 118 1.20 -15.87 -6.46
N SER A 119 1.53 -16.71 -7.44
CA SER A 119 0.60 -17.19 -8.48
C SER A 119 -0.35 -18.29 -7.99
N GLY A 120 -0.10 -18.83 -6.80
CA GLY A 120 -0.73 -20.04 -6.28
C GLY A 120 0.19 -21.26 -6.27
N THR A 121 1.31 -21.21 -7.00
CA THR A 121 2.33 -22.28 -7.03
C THR A 121 3.74 -21.77 -6.81
N GLU A 122 4.06 -20.58 -7.33
CA GLU A 122 5.37 -19.94 -7.21
C GLU A 122 5.22 -18.41 -7.10
N TRP A 123 6.28 -17.71 -6.72
CA TRP A 123 6.38 -16.26 -6.75
C TRP A 123 6.91 -15.81 -8.11
N ILE A 124 6.15 -14.97 -8.82
CA ILE A 124 6.50 -14.46 -10.15
C ILE A 124 6.62 -12.93 -10.13
N ASN A 125 7.40 -12.36 -11.06
CA ASN A 125 7.40 -10.92 -11.30
C ASN A 125 6.03 -10.47 -11.85
N ASP A 126 5.42 -9.47 -11.23
CA ASP A 126 4.17 -8.86 -11.69
C ASP A 126 4.24 -7.32 -11.56
N GLN A 127 3.42 -6.64 -12.36
CA GLN A 127 3.24 -5.19 -12.29
C GLN A 127 2.04 -4.85 -11.41
N LEU A 128 2.15 -3.75 -10.64
CA LEU A 128 1.02 -3.31 -9.84
C LEU A 128 -0.09 -2.81 -10.76
N SER A 129 -1.25 -3.43 -10.66
CA SER A 129 -2.43 -3.15 -11.47
C SER A 129 -3.54 -2.53 -10.63
N THR A 130 -4.41 -1.74 -11.26
CA THR A 130 -5.64 -1.25 -10.60
C THR A 130 -6.57 -2.39 -10.17
N ALA A 131 -6.45 -3.57 -10.78
CA ALA A 131 -7.20 -4.76 -10.40
C ALA A 131 -6.71 -5.39 -9.08
N ASP A 132 -5.47 -5.12 -8.67
CA ASP A 132 -4.92 -5.61 -7.39
C ASP A 132 -5.49 -4.84 -6.18
N LEU A 133 -6.12 -3.70 -6.43
CA LEU A 133 -6.66 -2.83 -5.42
C LEU A 133 -8.17 -3.13 -5.27
N SER A 134 -8.45 -4.12 -4.41
CA SER A 134 -9.74 -4.82 -4.32
C SER A 134 -10.94 -4.03 -3.78
N ASP A 135 -10.86 -2.71 -3.61
CA ASP A 135 -12.01 -1.86 -3.28
C ASP A 135 -12.34 -0.94 -4.46
N GLY A 136 -13.26 -1.41 -5.31
CA GLY A 136 -13.72 -0.76 -6.54
C GLY A 136 -14.45 0.58 -6.36
N VAL A 137 -13.98 1.47 -5.48
CA VAL A 137 -14.51 2.81 -5.25
C VAL A 137 -13.43 3.91 -5.31
N ASP A 138 -12.14 3.64 -5.02
CA ASP A 138 -11.17 4.72 -4.78
C ASP A 138 -10.05 4.90 -5.83
N ILE A 139 -10.13 4.26 -7.01
CA ILE A 139 -9.09 4.41 -8.06
C ILE A 139 -9.67 5.01 -9.35
N ALA A 140 -10.56 5.98 -9.20
CA ALA A 140 -10.84 6.93 -10.29
C ALA A 140 -9.91 8.16 -10.22
N MET A 141 -8.79 8.10 -9.50
CA MET A 141 -7.95 9.27 -9.22
C MET A 141 -6.53 9.29 -9.78
N LEU A 142 -6.08 8.31 -10.61
CA LEU A 142 -4.67 8.34 -11.06
C LEU A 142 -4.37 8.78 -12.51
N VAL A 143 -5.29 8.79 -13.47
CA VAL A 143 -4.99 9.46 -14.76
C VAL A 143 -6.25 10.05 -15.39
N GLY A 144 -6.44 11.38 -15.26
CA GLY A 144 -7.31 12.16 -16.14
C GLY A 144 -8.81 11.80 -16.14
N GLY A 145 -9.29 11.05 -15.16
CA GLY A 145 -10.69 10.65 -15.04
C GLY A 145 -11.55 11.76 -14.42
N THR A 146 -12.80 11.86 -14.87
CA THR A 146 -13.82 12.71 -14.25
C THR A 146 -14.28 12.07 -12.94
N LEU A 147 -14.10 12.76 -11.81
CA LEU A 147 -14.65 12.34 -10.52
C LEU A 147 -16.18 12.46 -10.56
N THR A 148 -16.89 11.34 -10.58
CA THR A 148 -18.36 11.31 -10.43
C THR A 148 -18.66 11.15 -8.94
N ALA A 149 -18.63 12.26 -8.20
CA ALA A 149 -19.03 12.30 -6.79
C ALA A 149 -20.22 13.26 -6.63
N ASN A 150 -21.09 13.00 -5.65
CA ASN A 150 -22.06 14.01 -5.22
C ASN A 150 -21.28 15.13 -4.51
N LEU A 151 -21.07 16.23 -5.21
CA LEU A 151 -20.47 17.43 -4.65
C LEU A 151 -21.62 18.31 -4.17
N ASP A 152 -21.77 18.50 -2.86
CA ASP A 152 -22.78 19.39 -2.28
C ASP A 152 -22.45 20.89 -2.51
N GLY A 153 -21.82 21.25 -3.64
CA GLY A 153 -21.39 22.62 -3.98
C GLY A 153 -20.91 22.78 -5.42
N ASN A 154 -20.67 24.04 -5.84
CA ASN A 154 -20.16 24.34 -7.18
C ASN A 154 -18.67 23.98 -7.27
N ALA A 155 -18.26 23.14 -8.23
CA ALA A 155 -16.85 22.81 -8.41
C ALA A 155 -16.04 24.07 -8.79
N LEU A 156 -14.74 24.11 -8.45
CA LEU A 156 -13.84 25.25 -8.71
C LEU A 156 -13.82 25.70 -10.18
N THR A 157 -14.11 24.78 -11.11
CA THR A 157 -14.20 25.03 -12.56
C THR A 157 -15.63 25.14 -13.09
N SER A 158 -16.63 24.96 -12.24
CA SER A 158 -18.02 24.91 -12.66
C SER A 158 -18.53 26.32 -12.95
N SER A 159 -18.94 26.53 -14.20
CA SER A 159 -19.46 27.79 -14.70
C SER A 159 -20.95 28.00 -14.42
N ALA A 160 -21.67 27.03 -13.85
CA ALA A 160 -23.09 27.15 -13.52
C ALA A 160 -23.51 26.17 -12.41
N TRP A 161 -24.60 26.47 -11.70
CA TRP A 161 -25.25 25.53 -10.80
C TRP A 161 -25.94 24.41 -11.58
N ILE A 162 -26.03 23.22 -10.98
CA ILE A 162 -26.68 22.06 -11.61
C ILE A 162 -28.18 22.26 -11.86
N SER A 163 -28.81 23.09 -11.03
CA SER A 163 -30.21 23.46 -11.17
C SER A 163 -30.34 24.98 -10.93
N PRO A 164 -30.88 25.73 -11.90
CA PRO A 164 -31.11 27.16 -11.73
C PRO A 164 -32.05 27.43 -10.55
N MET A 165 -31.80 28.51 -9.82
CA MET A 165 -32.73 29.01 -8.81
C MET A 165 -33.57 30.15 -9.40
N THR A 166 -34.88 30.11 -9.16
CA THR A 166 -35.79 31.17 -9.57
C THR A 166 -36.10 32.08 -8.39
N LEU A 167 -35.74 33.36 -8.51
CA LEU A 167 -36.22 34.40 -7.61
C LEU A 167 -37.55 34.94 -8.15
N ASN A 168 -38.62 34.73 -7.40
CA ASN A 168 -39.96 35.22 -7.74
C ASN A 168 -40.27 36.50 -6.95
N LEU A 169 -40.58 37.59 -7.65
CA LEU A 169 -41.20 38.78 -7.07
C LEU A 169 -42.71 38.58 -7.11
N THR A 170 -43.28 38.16 -5.98
CA THR A 170 -44.71 37.92 -5.83
C THR A 170 -45.36 39.03 -5.01
N GLY A 171 -46.50 39.53 -5.45
CA GLY A 171 -47.28 40.54 -4.72
C GLY A 171 -48.28 41.23 -5.62
N THR A 172 -49.09 42.12 -5.04
CA THR A 172 -50.11 42.88 -5.78
C THR A 172 -49.56 44.10 -6.51
N VAL A 173 -48.32 44.53 -6.23
CA VAL A 173 -47.75 45.79 -6.74
C VAL A 173 -46.65 45.59 -7.75
N LEU A 174 -45.68 44.75 -7.40
CA LEU A 174 -44.55 44.41 -8.26
C LEU A 174 -44.66 42.94 -8.61
N THR A 175 -44.60 42.63 -9.91
CA THR A 175 -44.54 41.27 -10.41
C THR A 175 -43.30 41.08 -11.26
N GLY A 176 -42.72 39.89 -11.20
CA GLY A 176 -41.57 39.50 -12.02
C GLY A 176 -40.93 38.22 -11.52
N SER A 177 -40.12 37.57 -12.33
CA SER A 177 -39.32 36.42 -11.92
C SER A 177 -38.03 36.39 -12.73
N VAL A 178 -36.93 35.99 -12.10
CA VAL A 178 -35.68 35.71 -12.80
C VAL A 178 -35.14 34.36 -12.36
N SER A 179 -34.74 33.55 -13.33
CA SER A 179 -34.02 32.31 -13.10
C SER A 179 -32.54 32.57 -13.33
N PHE A 180 -31.69 32.15 -12.39
CA PHE A 180 -30.24 32.30 -12.49
C PHE A 180 -29.53 31.03 -12.02
N ASP A 181 -28.43 30.69 -12.69
CA ASP A 181 -27.55 29.56 -12.38
C ASP A 181 -26.09 29.99 -12.24
N GLY A 182 -25.79 31.28 -12.35
CA GLY A 182 -24.43 31.82 -12.27
C GLY A 182 -23.61 31.75 -13.57
N SER A 183 -24.17 31.21 -14.66
CA SER A 183 -23.48 31.13 -15.97
C SER A 183 -23.23 32.49 -16.61
N THR A 184 -24.16 33.43 -16.42
CA THR A 184 -24.11 34.79 -16.97
C THR A 184 -24.88 35.74 -16.06
N SER A 185 -24.67 37.05 -16.26
CA SER A 185 -25.54 38.06 -15.65
C SER A 185 -26.94 37.99 -16.24
N VAL A 186 -27.96 38.10 -15.39
CA VAL A 186 -29.38 38.10 -15.79
C VAL A 186 -30.07 39.31 -15.20
N ASP A 187 -30.88 40.00 -16.01
CA ASP A 187 -31.65 41.15 -15.58
C ASP A 187 -32.96 40.72 -14.91
N LEU A 188 -33.26 41.29 -13.75
CA LEU A 188 -34.57 41.15 -13.12
C LEU A 188 -35.51 42.25 -13.65
N SER A 189 -36.27 41.91 -14.69
CA SER A 189 -37.34 42.77 -15.16
C SER A 189 -38.52 42.72 -14.17
N ALA A 190 -38.80 43.85 -13.54
CA ALA A 190 -39.93 44.01 -12.65
C ALA A 190 -40.81 45.14 -13.17
N SER A 191 -42.10 44.89 -13.31
CA SER A 191 -43.08 45.89 -13.72
C SER A 191 -44.08 46.15 -12.60
N LEU A 192 -44.49 47.41 -12.49
CA LEU A 192 -45.68 47.76 -11.72
C LEU A 192 -46.89 47.34 -12.53
N ASN A 193 -47.84 46.65 -11.91
CA ASN A 193 -49.11 46.36 -12.56
C ASN A 193 -49.89 47.68 -12.76
N ASP A 194 -50.48 47.87 -13.94
CA ASP A 194 -51.22 49.08 -14.36
C ASP A 194 -52.31 49.53 -13.36
N THR A 195 -52.81 48.63 -12.52
CA THR A 195 -53.83 48.88 -11.50
C THR A 195 -53.29 48.91 -10.08
N SER A 196 -52.00 48.64 -9.90
CA SER A 196 -51.42 48.42 -8.57
C SER A 196 -51.19 49.70 -7.78
N ILE A 197 -51.03 50.84 -8.45
CA ILE A 197 -50.92 52.14 -7.81
C ILE A 197 -52.30 52.78 -7.82
N THR A 198 -53.03 52.59 -6.72
CA THR A 198 -54.29 53.29 -6.48
C THR A 198 -54.00 54.64 -5.83
N ASN A 199 -54.95 55.58 -5.91
CA ASN A 199 -54.84 56.87 -5.22
C ASN A 199 -54.49 56.75 -3.74
N ALA A 200 -55.03 55.74 -3.04
CA ALA A 200 -54.71 55.46 -1.64
C ALA A 200 -53.23 55.14 -1.36
N LYS A 201 -52.43 54.87 -2.40
CA LYS A 201 -50.97 54.65 -2.31
C LYS A 201 -50.15 55.89 -2.66
N LEU A 202 -50.80 56.99 -3.07
CA LEU A 202 -50.16 58.25 -3.35
C LEU A 202 -50.17 59.10 -2.08
N VAL A 203 -49.05 59.75 -1.77
CA VAL A 203 -48.97 60.70 -0.64
C VAL A 203 -49.86 61.92 -0.90
N ASN A 204 -49.97 62.31 -2.17
CA ASN A 204 -50.77 63.44 -2.62
C ASN A 204 -51.81 62.90 -3.62
N ASP A 205 -52.89 62.33 -3.09
CA ASP A 205 -53.92 61.64 -3.86
C ASP A 205 -55.08 62.56 -4.29
N SER A 206 -54.96 63.86 -4.04
CA SER A 206 -55.96 64.87 -4.28
C SER A 206 -55.35 66.24 -4.65
N VAL A 207 -56.16 67.12 -5.23
CA VAL A 207 -55.84 68.51 -5.55
C VAL A 207 -56.59 69.41 -4.58
N SER A 208 -55.86 70.23 -3.82
CA SER A 208 -56.47 71.18 -2.89
C SER A 208 -56.93 72.45 -3.58
N ILE A 209 -58.20 72.81 -3.41
CA ILE A 209 -58.86 73.98 -3.98
C ILE A 209 -59.24 74.92 -2.83
N GLY A 210 -58.60 76.09 -2.79
CA GLY A 210 -58.85 77.10 -1.75
C GLY A 210 -58.54 76.63 -0.32
N GLY A 211 -57.70 75.61 -0.16
CA GLY A 211 -57.26 75.08 1.14
C GLY A 211 -58.35 74.44 1.99
N THR A 212 -59.56 74.27 1.44
CA THR A 212 -60.73 73.77 2.17
C THR A 212 -61.36 72.55 1.51
N TYR A 213 -61.13 72.37 0.20
CA TYR A 213 -61.69 71.26 -0.57
C TYR A 213 -60.58 70.50 -1.29
N ASP A 214 -60.50 69.19 -1.04
CA ASP A 214 -59.57 68.32 -1.75
C ASP A 214 -60.33 67.46 -2.76
N LEU A 215 -60.01 67.64 -4.05
CA LEU A 215 -60.56 66.84 -5.13
C LEU A 215 -59.65 65.65 -5.39
N ALA A 216 -60.11 64.43 -5.10
CA ALA A 216 -59.34 63.21 -5.39
C ALA A 216 -58.90 63.14 -6.87
N LEU A 217 -57.68 62.64 -7.12
CA LEU A 217 -57.16 62.46 -8.49
C LEU A 217 -58.08 61.51 -9.28
N GLY A 218 -58.52 61.91 -10.48
CA GLY A 218 -59.51 61.15 -11.25
C GLY A 218 -60.96 61.26 -10.73
N GLY A 219 -61.21 62.03 -9.65
CA GLY A 219 -62.53 62.43 -9.21
C GLY A 219 -63.16 63.48 -10.14
N THR A 220 -64.46 63.73 -9.98
CA THR A 220 -65.19 64.73 -10.79
C THR A 220 -65.38 66.03 -10.02
N LEU A 221 -64.93 67.15 -10.59
CA LEU A 221 -65.27 68.47 -10.08
C LEU A 221 -66.67 68.86 -10.56
N ASN A 222 -67.64 68.90 -9.64
CA ASN A 222 -68.99 69.37 -9.96
C ASN A 222 -69.07 70.90 -9.80
N LEU A 223 -69.38 71.60 -10.89
CA LEU A 223 -69.47 73.05 -10.97
C LEU A 223 -70.92 73.51 -11.21
N SER A 224 -71.85 73.03 -10.37
CA SER A 224 -73.27 73.42 -10.44
C SER A 224 -73.53 74.80 -9.81
N ASN A 225 -74.61 75.46 -10.24
CA ASN A 225 -75.01 76.79 -9.76
C ASN A 225 -73.90 77.84 -9.87
N LEU A 226 -73.09 77.80 -10.93
CA LEU A 226 -72.21 78.91 -11.26
C LEU A 226 -72.92 79.90 -12.20
N ALA A 227 -72.74 81.19 -11.95
CA ALA A 227 -73.17 82.28 -12.81
C ALA A 227 -71.99 83.20 -13.11
N ILE A 228 -71.97 83.75 -14.32
CA ILE A 228 -71.03 84.83 -14.68
C ILE A 228 -71.74 86.15 -14.40
N THR A 229 -71.18 86.97 -13.51
CA THR A 229 -71.62 88.36 -13.30
C THR A 229 -70.47 89.28 -13.69
N GLY A 230 -70.67 90.09 -14.74
CA GLY A 230 -69.58 90.84 -15.37
C GLY A 230 -68.53 89.90 -15.96
N SER A 231 -67.27 90.02 -15.50
CA SER A 231 -66.14 89.17 -15.91
C SER A 231 -65.79 88.09 -14.88
N THR A 232 -66.64 87.87 -13.87
CA THR A 232 -66.34 87.00 -12.73
C THR A 232 -67.28 85.81 -12.69
N LEU A 233 -66.72 84.60 -12.62
CA LEU A 233 -67.47 83.37 -12.37
C LEU A 233 -67.69 83.24 -10.85
N SER A 234 -68.95 83.14 -10.42
CA SER A 234 -69.34 83.10 -9.00
C SER A 234 -70.49 82.11 -8.78
N LEU A 235 -70.81 81.78 -7.52
CA LEU A 235 -71.99 80.97 -7.22
C LEU A 235 -73.27 81.81 -7.45
N ALA A 236 -74.20 81.28 -8.22
CA ALA A 236 -75.55 81.81 -8.37
C ALA A 236 -76.25 81.76 -6.99
N THR A 237 -76.47 82.93 -6.40
CA THR A 237 -77.28 83.05 -5.17
C THR A 237 -78.71 82.66 -5.49
N THR A 238 -79.21 81.58 -4.89
CA THR A 238 -80.64 81.23 -5.00
C THR A 238 -81.44 82.20 -4.13
N VAL A 239 -82.05 83.18 -4.77
CA VAL A 239 -83.20 83.95 -4.28
C VAL A 239 -84.23 83.95 -5.39
#